data_AF-A0A516G9N0-F1
#
_entry.id   AF-A0A516G9N0-F1
#
_cell.length_a   1.000
_cell.length_b   1.000
_cell.length_c   1.000
_cell.angle_alpha   90.00
_cell.angle_beta   90.00
_cell.angle_gamma   90.00
#
_symmetry.space_group_name_H-M   'P 1'
#
loop_
_entity.id
_entity.type
_entity.pdbx_description
1 polymer ?
#
loop_
_entity_poly.entity_id
_entity_poly.type
_entity_poly.pdbx_seq_one_letter_code
_entity_poly.pdbx_strand_id
1 'polypeptide(L)'
;MRRKMLTAPLAAVAALAMLAACSTDDSLDDPSAAESAADPAGDETADDETATDEEPADEGSSDDWFDQAVYDTQYEQRSATFEGDASAPHLQYIDGPMTDTSEFASEGAKKVCFSNASIGNPWRQTGWITMNEQLKVLQDSGVISEMETRDAQDDDNTQIADIDYFIAEGNCDAFVISPNSTAAMTPAVERACDTGKPVVVFDRGVETDCATTFIHPIGGYAWGIDTAEFLVDNLEEGDKVVALRILPGVDVLEHRWAAADKIFAENGIDAVDYFTGADPTEIKKIISDELAKGDVQGVWMDAGDGAVAAIEAFEDAGVDYPVMTGEDEMSFLRKWEDTGLTGLAPVYSNFQWRTPLLAVEQIFAGEEIPTEWVLPQSPITEGERADFLTSNDGMPDGHYAKFGGEDLPGYPQVWQERVIP
;
A
#
# COMPACT_ATOMS: atom_id res chain seq x y z
N MET A 1 5.34 46.95 56.82
CA MET A 1 4.83 45.59 56.52
C MET A 1 5.72 44.93 55.47
N ARG A 2 5.91 43.60 55.59
CA ARG A 2 6.36 42.59 54.61
C ARG A 2 7.26 42.97 53.38
N ARG A 3 8.45 42.34 53.38
CA ARG A 3 9.20 41.68 52.26
C ARG A 3 9.56 42.55 51.03
N LYS A 4 10.83 42.96 50.86
CA LYS A 4 11.95 42.19 50.27
C LYS A 4 11.64 41.56 48.91
N MET A 5 12.02 42.28 47.84
CA MET A 5 12.47 41.69 46.57
C MET A 5 14.00 41.63 46.58
N LEU A 6 14.57 40.58 45.99
CA LEU A 6 16.01 40.43 45.77
C LEU A 6 16.20 39.94 44.33
N THR A 7 16.80 40.79 43.50
CA THR A 7 17.29 40.46 42.16
C THR A 7 18.55 39.60 42.25
N ALA A 8 18.68 38.59 41.40
CA ALA A 8 19.91 37.82 41.19
C ALA A 8 20.22 37.72 39.67
N PRO A 9 21.49 37.85 39.25
CA PRO A 9 21.88 37.82 37.84
C PRO A 9 22.33 36.42 37.34
N LEU A 10 22.60 36.34 36.04
CA LEU A 10 23.10 35.17 35.32
C LEU A 10 24.37 34.53 35.92
N ALA A 11 24.48 33.22 35.75
CA ALA A 11 25.77 32.54 35.59
C ALA A 11 25.61 31.40 34.56
N ALA A 12 26.46 31.38 33.53
CA ALA A 12 26.55 30.28 32.58
C ALA A 12 27.67 29.32 33.02
N VAL A 13 27.48 28.02 32.77
CA VAL A 13 28.54 27.00 32.91
C VAL A 13 28.48 26.08 31.71
N ALA A 14 29.57 26.05 30.94
CA ALA A 14 29.80 25.06 29.90
C ALA A 14 30.40 23.78 30.49
N ALA A 15 30.09 22.63 29.91
CA ALA A 15 30.79 21.37 30.15
C ALA A 15 31.27 20.82 28.81
N LEU A 16 32.55 20.43 28.73
CA LEU A 16 33.20 20.04 27.49
C LEU A 16 34.07 18.80 27.73
N ALA A 17 33.92 17.81 26.85
CA ALA A 17 34.81 16.70 26.50
C ALA A 17 35.44 15.81 27.62
N MET A 18 35.32 14.50 27.42
CA MET A 18 36.49 13.62 27.37
C MET A 18 36.35 12.59 26.23
N LEU A 19 37.23 12.68 25.24
CA LEU A 19 37.60 11.58 24.34
C LEU A 19 38.86 10.90 24.94
N ALA A 20 38.94 9.58 24.87
CA ALA A 20 40.17 8.85 25.15
C ALA A 20 40.28 7.62 24.24
N ALA A 21 41.24 7.66 23.33
CA ALA A 21 41.61 6.54 22.47
C ALA A 21 43.14 6.30 22.57
N CYS A 22 43.51 5.05 22.84
CA CYS A 22 44.87 4.46 22.76
C CYS A 22 44.65 2.96 22.47
N SER A 23 45.08 2.33 21.36
CA SER A 23 46.39 2.20 20.71
C SER A 23 47.26 1.01 21.21
N THR A 24 47.19 -0.09 20.45
CA THR A 24 48.29 -1.01 19.99
C THR A 24 49.26 -1.72 20.95
N ASP A 25 49.35 -3.06 20.76
CA ASP A 25 50.50 -4.00 20.86
C ASP A 25 51.34 -4.11 22.16
N ASP A 26 51.95 -5.25 22.54
CA ASP A 26 52.66 -6.26 21.72
C ASP A 26 52.98 -7.57 22.50
N SER A 27 53.50 -8.58 21.79
CA SER A 27 54.41 -9.68 22.20
C SER A 27 53.89 -11.08 22.66
N LEU A 28 53.93 -12.01 21.71
CA LEU A 28 54.75 -13.25 21.63
C LEU A 28 54.78 -14.29 22.78
N ASP A 29 54.51 -15.56 22.44
CA ASP A 29 55.53 -16.65 22.42
C ASP A 29 54.97 -17.99 21.86
N ASP A 30 55.73 -18.65 20.99
CA ASP A 30 55.59 -20.06 20.54
C ASP A 30 57.02 -20.64 20.45
N PRO A 31 57.28 -21.90 20.84
CA PRO A 31 57.64 -22.87 19.80
C PRO A 31 57.37 -24.37 20.12
N SER A 32 57.08 -25.17 19.08
CA SER A 32 57.71 -26.50 18.91
C SER A 32 57.62 -27.04 17.47
N ALA A 33 58.76 -27.18 16.80
CA ALA A 33 58.87 -27.68 15.42
C ALA A 33 59.15 -29.19 15.31
N ALA A 34 58.93 -29.76 14.11
CA ALA A 34 59.68 -30.92 13.60
C ALA A 34 59.68 -30.93 12.05
N GLU A 35 60.87 -30.90 11.44
CA GLU A 35 61.15 -31.00 10.00
C GLU A 35 61.06 -32.49 9.54
N SER A 36 61.17 -32.93 8.27
CA SER A 36 61.67 -32.44 6.96
C SER A 36 61.09 -33.38 5.85
N ALA A 37 61.37 -33.36 4.53
CA ALA A 37 62.36 -32.68 3.67
C ALA A 37 61.94 -32.73 2.17
N ALA A 38 62.81 -32.18 1.30
CA ALA A 38 63.10 -32.57 -0.10
C ALA A 38 62.28 -31.98 -1.29
N ASP A 39 62.80 -30.85 -1.76
CA ASP A 39 62.73 -30.30 -3.14
C ASP A 39 63.89 -30.89 -4.02
N PRO A 40 64.08 -30.59 -5.34
CA PRO A 40 63.53 -29.45 -6.10
C PRO A 40 63.01 -29.68 -7.55
N ALA A 41 62.41 -28.60 -8.07
CA ALA A 41 62.52 -28.05 -9.44
C ALA A 41 61.33 -28.24 -10.42
N GLY A 42 60.63 -27.13 -10.65
CA GLY A 42 59.67 -26.85 -11.73
C GLY A 42 59.25 -25.38 -11.63
N ASP A 43 59.29 -24.64 -12.73
CA ASP A 43 59.20 -23.17 -12.77
C ASP A 43 57.78 -22.64 -13.09
N GLU A 44 57.59 -21.33 -12.93
CA GLU A 44 56.51 -20.48 -13.45
C GLU A 44 55.12 -20.43 -12.73
N THR A 45 55.02 -19.40 -11.87
CA THR A 45 53.88 -18.45 -11.67
C THR A 45 52.49 -18.92 -11.21
N ALA A 46 52.14 -18.42 -10.02
CA ALA A 46 50.84 -18.25 -9.38
C ALA A 46 50.91 -16.87 -8.65
N ASP A 47 49.88 -16.07 -8.36
CA ASP A 47 48.42 -16.12 -8.55
C ASP A 47 47.91 -14.68 -8.82
N ASP A 48 46.66 -14.53 -9.27
CA ASP A 48 45.81 -13.39 -8.88
C ASP A 48 44.35 -13.88 -8.81
N GLU A 49 43.87 -14.18 -7.61
CA GLU A 49 42.46 -14.43 -7.33
C GLU A 49 41.80 -13.11 -6.88
N THR A 50 40.67 -12.74 -7.48
CA THR A 50 39.59 -12.00 -6.78
C THR A 50 38.31 -11.94 -7.62
N ALA A 51 37.20 -11.66 -6.94
CA ALA A 51 35.84 -11.49 -7.48
C ALA A 51 35.18 -12.76 -8.06
N THR A 52 34.48 -13.47 -7.18
CA THR A 52 33.26 -14.18 -7.57
C THR A 52 32.17 -13.13 -7.82
N ASP A 53 31.66 -13.05 -9.04
CA ASP A 53 30.46 -12.27 -9.34
C ASP A 53 29.25 -12.91 -8.63
N GLU A 54 28.60 -12.15 -7.75
CA GLU A 54 27.21 -12.42 -7.37
C GLU A 54 26.34 -11.85 -8.50
N GLU A 55 25.63 -12.71 -9.23
CA GLU A 55 24.62 -12.23 -10.19
C GLU A 55 23.49 -11.52 -9.43
N PRO A 56 23.00 -10.35 -9.90
CA PRO A 56 21.82 -9.74 -9.34
C PRO A 56 20.60 -10.66 -9.56
N ALA A 57 19.65 -10.61 -8.63
CA ALA A 57 18.39 -11.31 -8.80
C ALA A 57 17.64 -10.79 -10.04
N ASP A 58 16.95 -11.70 -10.73
CA ASP A 58 16.15 -11.42 -11.92
C ASP A 58 14.91 -10.60 -11.50
N GLU A 59 14.99 -9.28 -11.61
CA GLU A 59 13.84 -8.38 -11.53
C GLU A 59 13.01 -8.59 -12.81
N GLY A 60 11.90 -9.31 -12.68
CA GLY A 60 11.07 -9.74 -13.82
C GLY A 60 10.62 -8.58 -14.72
N SER A 61 10.51 -8.84 -16.02
CA SER A 61 10.12 -7.83 -17.00
C SER A 61 8.69 -7.34 -16.74
N SER A 62 8.35 -6.12 -17.17
CA SER A 62 6.94 -5.69 -17.22
C SER A 62 6.08 -6.63 -18.07
N ASP A 63 6.69 -7.34 -19.03
CA ASP A 63 6.08 -8.42 -19.81
C ASP A 63 5.59 -9.62 -18.94
N ASP A 64 6.27 -9.92 -17.83
CA ASP A 64 5.94 -11.09 -16.98
C ASP A 64 4.69 -10.84 -16.11
N TRP A 65 4.35 -9.57 -15.90
CA TRP A 65 3.19 -9.14 -15.13
C TRP A 65 1.98 -8.73 -15.99
N PHE A 66 2.14 -8.61 -17.32
CA PHE A 66 1.08 -8.10 -18.19
C PHE A 66 0.12 -9.18 -18.72
N ASP A 67 -1.11 -9.22 -18.21
CA ASP A 67 -2.22 -10.00 -18.74
C ASP A 67 -3.19 -9.12 -19.55
N GLN A 68 -3.22 -9.33 -20.87
CA GLN A 68 -4.07 -8.57 -21.79
C GLN A 68 -5.57 -8.75 -21.51
N ALA A 69 -6.02 -9.93 -21.06
CA ALA A 69 -7.44 -10.17 -20.81
C ALA A 69 -7.91 -9.47 -19.53
N VAL A 70 -7.08 -9.43 -18.49
CA VAL A 70 -7.35 -8.68 -17.26
C VAL A 70 -7.27 -7.16 -17.53
N TYR A 71 -6.29 -6.71 -18.33
CA TYR A 71 -6.21 -5.32 -18.81
C TYR A 71 -7.47 -4.90 -19.56
N ASP A 72 -7.91 -5.68 -20.56
CA ASP A 72 -9.10 -5.39 -21.37
C ASP A 72 -10.37 -5.34 -20.49
N THR A 73 -10.49 -6.28 -19.55
CA THR A 73 -11.61 -6.34 -18.60
C THR A 73 -11.66 -5.09 -17.72
N GLN A 74 -10.53 -4.71 -17.10
CA GLN A 74 -10.47 -3.52 -16.24
C GLN A 74 -10.67 -2.23 -17.03
N TYR A 75 -10.18 -2.15 -18.28
CA TYR A 75 -10.43 -1.02 -19.18
C TYR A 75 -11.94 -0.82 -19.42
N GLU A 76 -12.68 -1.89 -19.74
CA GLU A 76 -14.14 -1.82 -19.92
C GLU A 76 -14.85 -1.45 -18.60
N GLN A 77 -14.44 -2.05 -17.48
CA GLN A 77 -15.02 -1.83 -16.16
C GLN A 77 -14.93 -0.38 -15.66
N ARG A 78 -13.91 0.41 -16.06
CA ARG A 78 -13.84 1.86 -15.76
C ARG A 78 -15.09 2.63 -16.19
N SER A 79 -15.80 2.13 -17.20
CA SER A 79 -17.01 2.74 -17.77
C SER A 79 -18.30 1.99 -17.39
N ALA A 80 -18.23 1.00 -16.52
CA ALA A 80 -19.36 0.17 -16.12
C ALA A 80 -20.42 0.96 -15.33
N THR A 81 -21.65 0.42 -15.34
CA THR A 81 -22.68 0.83 -14.39
C THR A 81 -22.56 -0.02 -13.14
N PHE A 82 -22.60 0.62 -11.98
CA PHE A 82 -22.57 -0.05 -10.69
C PHE A 82 -24.00 -0.14 -10.11
N GLU A 83 -24.40 -1.34 -9.73
CA GLU A 83 -25.63 -1.60 -8.98
C GLU A 83 -25.49 -1.05 -7.55
N GLY A 84 -26.63 -0.88 -6.85
CA GLY A 84 -26.69 -0.32 -5.50
C GLY A 84 -26.89 1.20 -5.42
N ASP A 85 -26.86 1.75 -4.21
CA ASP A 85 -27.05 3.18 -3.95
C ASP A 85 -25.73 3.95 -4.09
N ALA A 86 -25.68 4.95 -4.97
CA ALA A 86 -24.50 5.78 -5.20
C ALA A 86 -24.07 6.62 -3.98
N SER A 87 -24.91 6.75 -2.96
CA SER A 87 -24.55 7.35 -1.68
C SER A 87 -23.88 6.37 -0.70
N ALA A 88 -23.87 5.07 -1.02
CA ALA A 88 -23.20 4.01 -0.28
C ALA A 88 -22.26 3.21 -1.21
N PRO A 89 -21.17 3.83 -1.73
CA PRO A 89 -20.28 3.21 -2.73
C PRO A 89 -19.61 1.91 -2.23
N HIS A 90 -19.50 1.73 -0.91
CA HIS A 90 -19.02 0.51 -0.25
C HIS A 90 -20.01 -0.68 -0.31
N LEU A 91 -21.23 -0.49 -0.83
CA LEU A 91 -22.20 -1.55 -1.13
C LEU A 91 -22.49 -1.68 -2.63
N GLN A 92 -21.89 -0.84 -3.47
CA GLN A 92 -22.07 -0.93 -4.92
C GLN A 92 -21.25 -2.07 -5.52
N TYR A 93 -21.64 -2.57 -6.69
CA TYR A 93 -20.89 -3.60 -7.43
C TYR A 93 -21.20 -3.56 -8.93
N ILE A 94 -20.30 -4.11 -9.75
CA ILE A 94 -20.60 -4.41 -11.16
C ILE A 94 -21.44 -5.69 -11.23
N ASP A 95 -22.52 -5.69 -12.01
CA ASP A 95 -23.39 -6.86 -12.21
C ASP A 95 -22.60 -8.10 -12.70
N GLY A 96 -22.86 -9.26 -12.10
CA GLY A 96 -22.01 -10.45 -12.25
C GLY A 96 -22.57 -11.70 -11.58
N PRO A 97 -21.77 -12.78 -11.47
CA PRO A 97 -22.15 -13.99 -10.74
C PRO A 97 -22.44 -13.70 -9.26
N MET A 98 -23.46 -14.36 -8.73
CA MET A 98 -23.87 -14.24 -7.32
C MET A 98 -23.67 -15.57 -6.60
N THR A 99 -23.20 -15.50 -5.35
CA THR A 99 -23.07 -16.61 -4.40
C THR A 99 -24.34 -16.74 -3.55
N ASP A 100 -24.98 -17.90 -3.57
CA ASP A 100 -26.05 -18.27 -2.62
C ASP A 100 -25.43 -18.53 -1.24
N THR A 101 -25.77 -17.69 -0.26
CA THR A 101 -25.25 -17.78 1.11
C THR A 101 -26.23 -18.44 2.09
N SER A 102 -27.38 -18.96 1.60
CA SER A 102 -28.49 -19.43 2.44
C SER A 102 -28.14 -20.60 3.37
N GLU A 103 -27.03 -21.31 3.13
CA GLU A 103 -26.50 -22.33 4.06
C GLU A 103 -25.80 -21.73 5.29
N PHE A 104 -25.33 -20.49 5.22
CA PHE A 104 -24.68 -19.74 6.32
C PHE A 104 -25.67 -18.89 7.14
N ALA A 105 -26.93 -18.78 6.67
CA ALA A 105 -28.01 -18.06 7.33
C ALA A 105 -28.18 -18.50 8.79
N SER A 106 -28.03 -17.58 9.75
CA SER A 106 -27.94 -17.95 11.16
C SER A 106 -28.34 -16.85 12.15
N GLU A 107 -29.08 -17.23 13.20
CA GLU A 107 -29.57 -16.28 14.21
C GLU A 107 -28.49 -15.91 15.24
N GLY A 108 -28.46 -14.63 15.62
CA GLY A 108 -27.69 -14.09 16.74
C GLY A 108 -26.20 -13.84 16.46
N ALA A 109 -25.59 -12.98 17.24
CA ALA A 109 -24.23 -12.46 17.03
C ALA A 109 -23.15 -13.55 16.85
N LYS A 110 -22.28 -13.38 15.84
CA LYS A 110 -21.29 -14.35 15.36
C LYS A 110 -19.84 -13.90 15.58
N LYS A 111 -18.91 -14.84 15.75
CA LYS A 111 -17.48 -14.50 15.83
C LYS A 111 -16.88 -14.38 14.42
N VAL A 112 -16.23 -13.26 14.14
CA VAL A 112 -15.41 -13.07 12.93
C VAL A 112 -13.93 -13.22 13.29
N CYS A 113 -13.16 -13.84 12.40
CA CYS A 113 -11.71 -13.93 12.51
C CYS A 113 -11.09 -13.22 11.30
N PHE A 114 -10.34 -12.13 11.54
CA PHE A 114 -9.72 -11.32 10.49
C PHE A 114 -8.21 -11.56 10.46
N SER A 115 -7.71 -12.05 9.33
CA SER A 115 -6.29 -12.12 9.01
C SER A 115 -5.92 -10.98 8.06
N ASN A 116 -5.11 -10.04 8.55
CA ASN A 116 -4.70 -8.84 7.83
C ASN A 116 -3.25 -8.93 7.36
N ALA A 117 -2.95 -8.44 6.15
CA ALA A 117 -1.59 -8.32 5.65
C ALA A 117 -0.73 -7.40 6.53
N SER A 118 -1.17 -6.15 6.75
CA SER A 118 -0.47 -5.17 7.61
C SER A 118 -1.31 -3.95 7.95
N ILE A 119 -0.80 -3.13 8.89
CA ILE A 119 -1.20 -1.72 9.08
C ILE A 119 -0.01 -0.77 8.78
N GLY A 120 0.90 -1.21 7.91
CA GLY A 120 2.22 -0.60 7.71
C GLY A 120 2.21 0.80 7.11
N ASN A 121 1.18 1.16 6.34
CA ASN A 121 1.08 2.44 5.62
C ASN A 121 -0.19 3.26 5.99
N PRO A 122 -0.24 4.56 5.66
CA PRO A 122 -1.34 5.44 6.03
C PRO A 122 -2.69 5.06 5.40
N TRP A 123 -2.67 4.43 4.21
CA TRP A 123 -3.84 3.87 3.53
C TRP A 123 -4.48 2.74 4.34
N ARG A 124 -3.72 1.68 4.66
CA ARG A 124 -4.22 0.54 5.47
C ARG A 124 -4.71 1.00 6.83
N GLN A 125 -4.05 1.98 7.45
CA GLN A 125 -4.51 2.59 8.71
C GLN A 125 -5.86 3.30 8.57
N THR A 126 -6.08 4.06 7.50
CA THR A 126 -7.36 4.73 7.24
C THR A 126 -8.48 3.72 6.99
N GLY A 127 -8.19 2.66 6.24
CA GLY A 127 -9.09 1.52 6.05
C GLY A 127 -9.41 0.80 7.37
N TRP A 128 -8.39 0.51 8.17
CA TRP A 128 -8.51 -0.20 9.45
C TRP A 128 -9.36 0.55 10.49
N ILE A 129 -9.19 1.87 10.60
CA ILE A 129 -10.09 2.73 11.39
C ILE A 129 -11.54 2.56 10.92
N THR A 130 -11.75 2.65 9.60
CA THR A 130 -13.08 2.60 9.00
C THR A 130 -13.77 1.24 9.19
N MET A 131 -13.02 0.15 9.07
CA MET A 131 -13.49 -1.21 9.39
C MET A 131 -13.93 -1.33 10.85
N ASN A 132 -13.18 -0.75 11.79
CA ASN A 132 -13.51 -0.89 13.22
C ASN A 132 -14.68 -0.02 13.68
N GLU A 133 -14.89 1.14 13.04
CA GLU A 133 -16.12 1.91 13.27
C GLU A 133 -17.35 1.20 12.66
N GLN A 134 -17.21 0.50 11.52
CA GLN A 134 -18.24 -0.37 10.96
C GLN A 134 -18.51 -1.61 11.84
N LEU A 135 -17.46 -2.19 12.43
CA LEU A 135 -17.57 -3.31 13.38
C LEU A 135 -18.42 -2.93 14.60
N LYS A 136 -18.24 -1.72 15.16
CA LYS A 136 -19.06 -1.24 16.29
C LYS A 136 -20.55 -1.20 15.95
N VAL A 137 -20.92 -0.76 14.75
CA VAL A 137 -22.31 -0.77 14.27
C VAL A 137 -22.87 -2.20 14.25
N LEU A 138 -22.09 -3.17 13.75
CA LEU A 138 -22.48 -4.58 13.65
C LEU A 138 -22.47 -5.32 14.99
N GLN A 139 -21.70 -4.84 15.97
CA GLN A 139 -21.76 -5.30 17.35
C GLN A 139 -23.00 -4.75 18.08
N ASP A 140 -23.30 -3.47 17.92
CA ASP A 140 -24.49 -2.83 18.51
C ASP A 140 -25.80 -3.35 17.89
N SER A 141 -25.81 -3.72 16.61
CA SER A 141 -26.95 -4.39 15.96
C SER A 141 -27.09 -5.87 16.33
N GLY A 142 -26.04 -6.48 16.89
CA GLY A 142 -26.02 -7.89 17.30
C GLY A 142 -25.76 -8.90 16.17
N VAL A 143 -25.10 -8.46 15.09
CA VAL A 143 -24.66 -9.31 13.97
C VAL A 143 -23.30 -9.96 14.28
N ILE A 144 -22.34 -9.17 14.79
CA ILE A 144 -21.01 -9.64 15.19
C ILE A 144 -20.90 -9.62 16.72
N SER A 145 -20.40 -10.68 17.34
CA SER A 145 -20.18 -10.74 18.79
C SER A 145 -18.79 -10.24 19.17
N GLU A 146 -17.77 -10.72 18.46
CA GLU A 146 -16.39 -10.25 18.52
C GLU A 146 -15.73 -10.45 17.15
N MET A 147 -14.73 -9.61 16.85
CA MET A 147 -13.80 -9.84 15.75
C MET A 147 -12.40 -10.02 16.33
N GLU A 148 -11.84 -11.22 16.20
CA GLU A 148 -10.44 -11.43 16.56
C GLU A 148 -9.59 -11.09 15.33
N THR A 149 -8.66 -10.13 15.48
CA THR A 149 -7.81 -9.67 14.38
C THR A 149 -6.36 -10.02 14.63
N ARG A 150 -5.66 -10.35 13.55
CA ARG A 150 -4.20 -10.51 13.54
C ARG A 150 -3.59 -9.79 12.35
N ASP A 151 -2.45 -9.15 12.62
CA ASP A 151 -1.72 -8.32 11.69
C ASP A 151 -0.39 -9.01 11.35
N ALA A 152 -0.22 -9.40 10.09
CA ALA A 152 0.94 -10.17 9.66
C ALA A 152 2.21 -9.35 9.40
N GLN A 153 2.12 -8.01 9.50
CA GLN A 153 3.24 -7.08 9.37
C GLN A 153 3.99 -7.24 8.03
N ASP A 154 3.24 -7.46 6.94
CA ASP A 154 3.73 -7.70 5.57
C ASP A 154 4.56 -8.99 5.38
N ASP A 155 4.48 -9.96 6.32
CA ASP A 155 5.13 -11.29 6.22
C ASP A 155 4.13 -12.45 5.97
N ASP A 156 4.27 -13.10 4.82
CA ASP A 156 3.42 -14.24 4.42
C ASP A 156 3.45 -15.39 5.43
N ASN A 157 4.60 -15.69 6.03
CA ASN A 157 4.73 -16.82 6.96
C ASN A 157 3.90 -16.59 8.24
N THR A 158 3.90 -15.35 8.73
CA THR A 158 3.10 -14.90 9.87
C THR A 158 1.62 -14.96 9.51
N GLN A 159 1.23 -14.47 8.33
CA GLN A 159 -0.18 -14.52 7.90
C GLN A 159 -0.70 -15.97 7.75
N ILE A 160 0.11 -16.86 7.17
CA ILE A 160 -0.20 -18.30 7.07
C ILE A 160 -0.39 -18.91 8.46
N ALA A 161 0.50 -18.60 9.41
CA ALA A 161 0.40 -19.09 10.79
C ALA A 161 -0.83 -18.55 11.54
N ASP A 162 -1.28 -17.34 11.22
CA ASP A 162 -2.48 -16.72 11.80
C ASP A 162 -3.78 -17.33 11.27
N ILE A 163 -3.85 -17.63 9.96
CA ILE A 163 -4.96 -18.39 9.39
C ILE A 163 -5.00 -19.81 9.99
N ASP A 164 -3.86 -20.50 10.06
CA ASP A 164 -3.78 -21.83 10.68
C ASP A 164 -4.16 -21.82 12.17
N TYR A 165 -3.85 -20.74 12.90
CA TYR A 165 -4.32 -20.55 14.28
C TYR A 165 -5.84 -20.44 14.36
N PHE A 166 -6.46 -19.59 13.54
CA PHE A 166 -7.92 -19.41 13.54
C PHE A 166 -8.66 -20.70 13.20
N ILE A 167 -8.13 -21.48 12.25
CA ILE A 167 -8.63 -22.82 11.92
C ILE A 167 -8.47 -23.78 13.11
N ALA A 168 -7.31 -23.76 13.80
CA ALA A 168 -7.02 -24.66 14.91
C ALA A 168 -7.85 -24.38 16.19
N GLU A 169 -8.15 -23.11 16.48
CA GLU A 169 -9.07 -22.75 17.59
C GLU A 169 -10.52 -23.14 17.28
N GLY A 170 -10.91 -23.16 16.00
CA GLY A 170 -12.20 -23.67 15.54
C GLY A 170 -13.42 -22.91 16.07
N ASN A 171 -13.24 -21.65 16.51
CA ASN A 171 -14.27 -20.81 17.12
C ASN A 171 -14.78 -19.69 16.20
N CYS A 172 -14.22 -19.56 14.98
CA CYS A 172 -14.66 -18.61 13.97
C CYS A 172 -15.99 -19.04 13.33
N ASP A 173 -16.91 -18.10 13.15
CA ASP A 173 -18.13 -18.27 12.36
C ASP A 173 -17.98 -17.78 10.92
N ALA A 174 -17.06 -16.84 10.68
CA ALA A 174 -16.61 -16.42 9.36
C ALA A 174 -15.12 -16.06 9.41
N PHE A 175 -14.43 -16.22 8.27
CA PHE A 175 -13.10 -15.68 8.04
C PHE A 175 -13.20 -14.44 7.16
N VAL A 176 -12.47 -13.38 7.54
CA VAL A 176 -12.14 -12.26 6.66
C VAL A 176 -10.63 -12.32 6.43
N ILE A 177 -10.17 -12.15 5.20
CA ILE A 177 -8.75 -12.25 4.84
C ILE A 177 -8.42 -11.10 3.87
N SER A 178 -7.42 -10.29 4.22
CA SER A 178 -6.75 -9.37 3.28
C SER A 178 -5.36 -9.96 3.03
N PRO A 179 -5.15 -10.70 1.92
CA PRO A 179 -3.90 -11.41 1.65
C PRO A 179 -2.70 -10.45 1.52
N ASN A 180 -1.53 -10.88 1.98
CA ASN A 180 -0.29 -10.16 1.71
C ASN A 180 0.20 -10.43 0.27
N SER A 181 0.38 -11.70 -0.10
CA SER A 181 0.83 -12.10 -1.44
C SER A 181 -0.08 -13.16 -2.08
N THR A 182 -0.56 -12.90 -3.30
CA THR A 182 -1.56 -13.71 -4.02
C THR A 182 -1.22 -15.21 -4.08
N ALA A 183 -0.08 -15.58 -4.67
CA ALA A 183 0.32 -16.99 -4.79
C ALA A 183 0.66 -17.65 -3.42
N ALA A 184 1.39 -16.94 -2.55
CA ALA A 184 1.85 -17.51 -1.27
C ALA A 184 0.70 -17.75 -0.28
N MET A 185 -0.33 -16.89 -0.29
CA MET A 185 -1.47 -17.00 0.61
C MET A 185 -2.54 -17.99 0.13
N THR A 186 -2.59 -18.31 -1.16
CA THR A 186 -3.60 -19.19 -1.76
C THR A 186 -3.80 -20.50 -0.97
N PRO A 187 -2.77 -21.29 -0.64
CA PRO A 187 -2.98 -22.55 0.08
C PRO A 187 -3.51 -22.37 1.51
N ALA A 188 -3.34 -21.21 2.13
CA ALA A 188 -3.89 -20.92 3.46
C ALA A 188 -5.36 -20.52 3.39
N VAL A 189 -5.76 -19.74 2.36
CA VAL A 189 -7.17 -19.43 2.09
C VAL A 189 -7.95 -20.71 1.76
N GLU A 190 -7.40 -21.61 0.95
CA GLU A 190 -8.01 -22.93 0.69
C GLU A 190 -8.26 -23.73 1.97
N ARG A 191 -7.32 -23.72 2.93
CA ARG A 191 -7.51 -24.38 4.24
C ARG A 191 -8.60 -23.71 5.08
N ALA A 192 -8.82 -22.40 4.94
CA ALA A 192 -9.94 -21.71 5.58
C ALA A 192 -11.28 -22.12 4.94
N CYS A 193 -11.34 -22.18 3.60
CA CYS A 193 -12.50 -22.67 2.85
C CYS A 193 -12.88 -24.11 3.23
N ASP A 194 -11.89 -25.01 3.37
CA ASP A 194 -12.06 -26.41 3.77
C ASP A 194 -12.73 -26.60 5.15
N THR A 195 -12.81 -25.55 5.99
CA THR A 195 -13.56 -25.61 7.26
C THR A 195 -15.08 -25.64 7.08
N GLY A 196 -15.60 -25.31 5.88
CA GLY A 196 -17.03 -25.14 5.62
C GLY A 196 -17.63 -23.90 6.28
N LYS A 197 -16.80 -22.90 6.60
CA LYS A 197 -17.22 -21.57 7.04
C LYS A 197 -17.14 -20.58 5.86
N PRO A 198 -17.95 -19.52 5.85
CA PRO A 198 -17.81 -18.47 4.86
C PRO A 198 -16.45 -17.78 4.98
N VAL A 199 -15.84 -17.51 3.83
CA VAL A 199 -14.53 -16.85 3.69
C VAL A 199 -14.71 -15.64 2.79
N VAL A 200 -14.43 -14.46 3.33
CA VAL A 200 -14.46 -13.19 2.60
C VAL A 200 -13.01 -12.75 2.34
N VAL A 201 -12.62 -12.70 1.08
CA VAL A 201 -11.31 -12.17 0.65
C VAL A 201 -11.50 -10.72 0.21
N PHE A 202 -10.58 -9.81 0.54
CA PHE A 202 -10.64 -8.44 0.01
C PHE A 202 -9.26 -7.79 -0.17
N ASP A 203 -9.24 -6.66 -0.88
CA ASP A 203 -8.07 -5.82 -1.21
C ASP A 203 -7.06 -6.50 -2.16
N ARG A 204 -6.52 -7.67 -1.80
CA ARG A 204 -5.68 -8.50 -2.70
C ARG A 204 -6.33 -9.86 -2.95
N GLY A 205 -6.03 -10.47 -4.10
CA GLY A 205 -6.61 -11.73 -4.52
C GLY A 205 -5.88 -12.98 -4.01
N VAL A 206 -6.37 -14.14 -4.45
CA VAL A 206 -5.70 -15.45 -4.35
C VAL A 206 -6.03 -16.27 -5.61
N GLU A 207 -5.22 -17.27 -5.93
CA GLU A 207 -5.35 -18.13 -7.12
C GLU A 207 -6.40 -19.25 -6.92
N THR A 208 -7.55 -18.94 -6.30
CA THR A 208 -8.60 -19.93 -6.00
C THR A 208 -9.99 -19.30 -5.90
N ASP A 209 -10.99 -19.98 -6.47
CA ASP A 209 -12.41 -19.55 -6.47
C ASP A 209 -13.16 -19.99 -5.19
N CYS A 210 -12.45 -20.41 -4.13
CA CYS A 210 -13.09 -21.02 -2.95
C CYS A 210 -13.77 -20.03 -2.00
N ALA A 211 -13.45 -18.73 -2.12
CA ALA A 211 -14.02 -17.68 -1.30
C ALA A 211 -15.53 -17.54 -1.54
N THR A 212 -16.28 -17.17 -0.49
CA THR A 212 -17.71 -16.86 -0.59
C THR A 212 -17.94 -15.58 -1.40
N THR A 213 -17.03 -14.62 -1.27
CA THR A 213 -16.90 -13.44 -2.13
C THR A 213 -15.45 -12.93 -2.12
N PHE A 214 -15.00 -12.35 -3.23
CA PHE A 214 -13.78 -11.57 -3.34
C PHE A 214 -14.11 -10.10 -3.61
N ILE A 215 -13.67 -9.18 -2.75
CA ILE A 215 -14.02 -7.75 -2.79
C ILE A 215 -12.80 -6.90 -3.16
N HIS A 216 -12.89 -6.11 -4.23
CA HIS A 216 -11.82 -5.21 -4.65
C HIS A 216 -12.36 -4.05 -5.50
N PRO A 217 -11.70 -2.88 -5.53
CA PRO A 217 -11.85 -1.91 -6.62
C PRO A 217 -11.46 -2.53 -7.97
N ILE A 218 -11.94 -1.96 -9.07
CA ILE A 218 -11.69 -2.42 -10.47
C ILE A 218 -10.30 -3.03 -10.68
N GLY A 219 -9.24 -2.35 -10.26
CA GLY A 219 -7.92 -2.96 -10.08
C GLY A 219 -6.74 -2.09 -10.50
N GLY A 220 -5.57 -2.74 -10.56
CA GLY A 220 -4.30 -2.10 -10.87
C GLY A 220 -4.20 -1.57 -12.30
N TYR A 221 -4.67 -2.32 -13.30
CA TYR A 221 -4.66 -1.83 -14.68
C TYR A 221 -5.57 -0.62 -14.85
N ALA A 222 -6.78 -0.62 -14.27
CA ALA A 222 -7.68 0.54 -14.33
C ALA A 222 -7.00 1.82 -13.81
N TRP A 223 -6.27 1.72 -12.69
CA TRP A 223 -5.45 2.82 -12.17
C TRP A 223 -4.33 3.21 -13.15
N GLY A 224 -3.57 2.24 -13.66
CA GLY A 224 -2.47 2.49 -14.61
C GLY A 224 -2.96 3.20 -15.89
N ILE A 225 -4.13 2.80 -16.39
CA ILE A 225 -4.78 3.41 -17.54
C ILE A 225 -5.23 4.85 -17.21
N ASP A 226 -5.99 5.06 -16.11
CA ASP A 226 -6.44 6.40 -15.69
C ASP A 226 -5.27 7.39 -15.55
N THR A 227 -4.18 6.94 -14.93
CA THR A 227 -3.02 7.77 -14.61
C THR A 227 -2.13 8.05 -15.83
N ALA A 228 -1.95 7.07 -16.72
CA ALA A 228 -1.15 7.25 -17.94
C ALA A 228 -1.91 8.02 -19.03
N GLU A 229 -3.22 7.77 -19.23
CA GLU A 229 -4.05 8.58 -20.13
C GLU A 229 -4.03 10.05 -19.69
N PHE A 230 -4.13 10.34 -18.38
CA PHE A 230 -4.05 11.70 -17.85
C PHE A 230 -2.68 12.37 -18.11
N LEU A 231 -1.57 11.65 -17.94
CA LEU A 231 -0.24 12.19 -18.27
C LEU A 231 -0.12 12.44 -19.78
N VAL A 232 -0.50 11.49 -20.63
CA VAL A 232 -0.46 11.62 -22.10
C VAL A 232 -1.31 12.79 -22.60
N ASP A 233 -2.49 13.02 -22.03
CA ASP A 233 -3.37 14.15 -22.41
C ASP A 233 -2.78 15.54 -22.07
N ASN A 234 -1.73 15.61 -21.25
CA ASN A 234 -1.09 16.85 -20.79
C ASN A 234 0.41 16.98 -21.17
N LEU A 235 0.98 16.00 -21.88
CA LEU A 235 2.39 15.93 -22.27
C LEU A 235 2.55 15.79 -23.81
N GLU A 236 3.76 16.02 -24.32
CA GLU A 236 4.10 15.88 -25.75
C GLU A 236 4.97 14.64 -26.03
N GLU A 237 5.00 14.17 -27.29
CA GLU A 237 5.88 13.07 -27.72
C GLU A 237 7.36 13.41 -27.44
N GLY A 238 8.04 12.56 -26.66
CA GLY A 238 9.41 12.77 -26.20
C GLY A 238 9.56 13.52 -24.88
N ASP A 239 8.46 13.91 -24.22
CA ASP A 239 8.50 14.38 -22.84
C ASP A 239 8.89 13.24 -21.89
N LYS A 240 9.60 13.59 -20.82
CA LYS A 240 10.15 12.67 -19.85
C LYS A 240 9.22 12.50 -18.64
N VAL A 241 8.93 11.25 -18.30
CA VAL A 241 8.19 10.86 -17.10
C VAL A 241 9.10 10.10 -16.14
N VAL A 242 9.11 10.50 -14.87
CA VAL A 242 9.72 9.70 -13.79
C VAL A 242 8.61 8.96 -13.05
N ALA A 243 8.62 7.64 -13.14
CA ALA A 243 7.71 6.75 -12.44
C ALA A 243 8.28 6.37 -11.07
N LEU A 244 7.62 6.83 -10.01
CA LEU A 244 7.95 6.50 -8.63
C LEU A 244 7.08 5.32 -8.19
N ARG A 245 7.73 4.19 -7.96
CA ARG A 245 7.09 2.93 -7.55
C ARG A 245 7.40 2.65 -6.08
N ILE A 246 6.48 2.10 -5.28
CA ILE A 246 6.80 1.82 -3.87
C ILE A 246 7.62 0.53 -3.73
N LEU A 247 7.06 -0.63 -4.11
CA LEU A 247 7.66 -1.95 -3.89
C LEU A 247 7.59 -2.84 -5.14
N PRO A 248 8.62 -3.66 -5.41
CA PRO A 248 8.57 -4.71 -6.43
C PRO A 248 7.72 -5.91 -5.98
N GLY A 249 7.13 -6.61 -6.94
CA GLY A 249 6.51 -7.94 -6.74
C GLY A 249 5.13 -7.94 -6.08
N VAL A 250 4.53 -6.75 -5.89
CA VAL A 250 3.14 -6.63 -5.42
C VAL A 250 2.22 -6.53 -6.64
N ASP A 251 1.46 -7.58 -6.92
CA ASP A 251 0.64 -7.75 -8.14
C ASP A 251 -0.16 -6.51 -8.56
N VAL A 252 -0.87 -5.86 -7.63
CA VAL A 252 -1.67 -4.66 -7.92
C VAL A 252 -0.81 -3.45 -8.29
N LEU A 253 0.44 -3.35 -7.82
CA LEU A 253 1.38 -2.27 -8.19
C LEU A 253 2.07 -2.59 -9.52
N GLU A 254 2.42 -3.85 -9.77
CA GLU A 254 2.96 -4.30 -11.06
C GLU A 254 1.96 -4.07 -12.19
N HIS A 255 0.68 -4.41 -11.97
CA HIS A 255 -0.41 -4.11 -12.93
C HIS A 255 -0.59 -2.60 -13.19
N ARG A 256 -0.40 -1.74 -12.17
CA ARG A 256 -0.45 -0.27 -12.34
C ARG A 256 0.65 0.19 -13.29
N TRP A 257 1.88 -0.27 -13.06
CA TRP A 257 3.02 0.11 -13.90
C TRP A 257 2.93 -0.48 -15.31
N ALA A 258 2.59 -1.76 -15.46
CA ALA A 258 2.53 -2.43 -16.75
C ALA A 258 1.44 -1.85 -17.69
N ALA A 259 0.32 -1.34 -17.15
CA ALA A 259 -0.62 -0.53 -17.94
C ALA A 259 -0.02 0.83 -18.35
N ALA A 260 0.64 1.53 -17.41
CA ALA A 260 1.15 2.87 -17.64
C ALA A 260 2.31 2.89 -18.63
N ASP A 261 3.32 2.03 -18.44
CA ASP A 261 4.47 1.84 -19.34
C ASP A 261 4.03 1.54 -20.78
N LYS A 262 3.07 0.62 -20.94
CA LYS A 262 2.45 0.31 -22.23
C LYS A 262 1.86 1.55 -22.91
N ILE A 263 1.09 2.36 -22.18
CA ILE A 263 0.45 3.57 -22.72
C ILE A 263 1.47 4.66 -23.03
N PHE A 264 2.50 4.82 -22.19
CA PHE A 264 3.62 5.74 -22.42
C PHE A 264 4.40 5.36 -23.69
N ALA A 265 4.75 4.08 -23.85
CA ALA A 265 5.42 3.58 -25.04
C ALA A 265 4.59 3.73 -26.32
N GLU A 266 3.27 3.53 -26.25
CA GLU A 266 2.35 3.72 -27.39
C GLU A 266 2.18 5.19 -27.82
N ASN A 267 2.41 6.14 -26.90
CA ASN A 267 2.32 7.58 -27.16
C ASN A 267 3.69 8.29 -27.25
N GLY A 268 4.79 7.56 -27.14
CA GLY A 268 6.15 8.08 -27.31
C GLY A 268 6.66 8.93 -26.15
N ILE A 269 6.17 8.69 -24.92
CA ILE A 269 6.67 9.29 -23.69
C ILE A 269 7.97 8.57 -23.26
N ASP A 270 9.00 9.33 -22.84
CA ASP A 270 10.28 8.79 -22.34
C ASP A 270 10.16 8.51 -20.83
N ALA A 271 9.59 7.36 -20.48
CA ALA A 271 9.36 6.96 -19.09
C ALA A 271 10.56 6.20 -18.50
N VAL A 272 10.93 6.53 -17.26
CA VAL A 272 11.92 5.79 -16.45
C VAL A 272 11.36 5.53 -15.06
N ASP A 273 11.49 4.31 -14.53
CA ASP A 273 10.96 3.94 -13.23
C ASP A 273 12.02 3.64 -12.15
N TYR A 274 11.61 3.85 -10.90
CA TYR A 274 12.43 3.64 -9.72
C TYR A 274 11.58 3.13 -8.55
N PHE A 275 12.06 2.10 -7.85
CA PHE A 275 11.51 1.72 -6.55
C PHE A 275 12.02 2.67 -5.45
N THR A 276 11.09 3.13 -4.62
CA THR A 276 11.29 4.20 -3.64
C THR A 276 11.16 3.73 -2.20
N GLY A 277 10.46 2.62 -1.96
CA GLY A 277 10.05 2.19 -0.62
C GLY A 277 9.20 3.22 0.12
N ALA A 278 8.56 4.16 -0.60
CA ALA A 278 7.91 5.37 -0.07
C ALA A 278 8.82 6.28 0.79
N ASP A 279 10.15 6.17 0.69
CA ASP A 279 11.07 7.01 1.48
C ASP A 279 11.17 8.43 0.88
N PRO A 280 10.81 9.50 1.63
CA PRO A 280 10.88 10.87 1.13
C PRO A 280 12.28 11.35 0.73
N THR A 281 13.34 10.77 1.31
CA THR A 281 14.73 11.14 0.99
C THR A 281 15.15 10.53 -0.33
N GLU A 282 14.81 9.26 -0.56
CA GLU A 282 15.10 8.57 -1.81
C GLU A 282 14.27 9.13 -2.96
N ILE A 283 12.98 9.42 -2.76
CA ILE A 283 12.13 10.14 -3.73
C ILE A 283 12.77 11.47 -4.15
N LYS A 284 13.16 12.31 -3.18
CA LYS A 284 13.82 13.60 -3.48
C LYS A 284 15.14 13.42 -4.21
N LYS A 285 15.92 12.38 -3.87
CA LYS A 285 17.19 12.05 -4.53
C LYS A 285 16.96 11.63 -5.99
N ILE A 286 16.03 10.70 -6.25
CA ILE A 286 15.66 10.25 -7.60
C ILE A 286 15.26 11.45 -8.47
N ILE A 287 14.31 12.26 -8.02
CA ILE A 287 13.86 13.44 -8.79
C ILE A 287 15.01 14.44 -9.01
N SER A 288 15.86 14.68 -8.00
CA SER A 288 17.04 15.55 -8.15
C SER A 288 18.05 15.02 -9.17
N ASP A 289 18.31 13.70 -9.16
CA ASP A 289 19.24 13.05 -10.08
C ASP A 289 18.69 13.01 -11.52
N GLU A 290 17.37 12.91 -11.70
CA GLU A 290 16.73 13.02 -13.02
C GLU A 290 16.70 14.45 -13.56
N LEU A 291 16.38 15.45 -12.71
CA LEU A 291 16.46 16.88 -13.05
C LEU A 291 17.89 17.33 -13.38
N ALA A 292 18.91 16.67 -12.81
CA ALA A 292 20.32 16.92 -13.15
C ALA A 292 20.71 16.39 -14.55
N LYS A 293 19.92 15.48 -15.14
CA LYS A 293 20.15 14.93 -16.49
C LYS A 293 19.42 15.73 -17.57
N GLY A 294 18.29 16.35 -17.24
CA GLY A 294 17.47 17.18 -18.13
C GLY A 294 16.15 17.55 -17.48
N ASP A 295 15.30 18.26 -18.20
CA ASP A 295 13.96 18.62 -17.73
C ASP A 295 13.11 17.35 -17.53
N VAL A 296 12.24 17.34 -16.51
CA VAL A 296 11.27 16.27 -16.22
C VAL A 296 9.88 16.89 -16.29
N GLN A 297 9.05 16.46 -17.23
CA GLN A 297 7.72 17.04 -17.47
C GLN A 297 6.62 16.32 -16.71
N GLY A 298 6.77 15.02 -16.44
CA GLY A 298 5.80 14.24 -15.69
C GLY A 298 6.38 13.46 -14.52
N VAL A 299 5.58 13.29 -13.47
CA VAL A 299 5.82 12.33 -12.37
C VAL A 299 4.62 11.42 -12.26
N TRP A 300 4.83 10.14 -12.53
CA TRP A 300 3.83 9.10 -12.34
C TRP A 300 4.08 8.40 -11.01
N MET A 301 3.02 8.04 -10.29
CA MET A 301 3.14 7.27 -9.05
C MET A 301 2.19 6.07 -9.03
N ASP A 302 2.70 4.92 -8.55
CA ASP A 302 1.88 3.72 -8.33
C ASP A 302 1.00 3.82 -7.08
N ALA A 303 1.30 4.73 -6.14
CA ALA A 303 0.52 5.06 -4.95
C ALA A 303 0.91 6.46 -4.41
N GLY A 304 0.13 7.01 -3.47
CA GLY A 304 0.31 8.39 -2.99
C GLY A 304 1.44 8.63 -1.99
N ASP A 305 1.91 7.58 -1.30
CA ASP A 305 2.88 7.72 -0.22
C ASP A 305 4.17 8.39 -0.74
N GLY A 306 4.43 9.62 -0.25
CA GLY A 306 5.60 10.41 -0.65
C GLY A 306 5.37 11.41 -1.80
N ALA A 307 4.15 11.55 -2.33
CA ALA A 307 3.84 12.50 -3.39
C ALA A 307 4.23 13.96 -3.06
N VAL A 308 4.03 14.39 -1.81
CA VAL A 308 4.49 15.73 -1.36
C VAL A 308 6.01 15.87 -1.45
N ALA A 309 6.77 14.81 -1.16
CA ALA A 309 8.24 14.83 -1.26
C ALA A 309 8.73 14.95 -2.70
N ALA A 310 8.02 14.35 -3.66
CA ALA A 310 8.28 14.53 -5.08
C ALA A 310 8.05 15.99 -5.50
N ILE A 311 6.91 16.60 -5.11
CA ILE A 311 6.62 18.02 -5.40
C ILE A 311 7.69 18.94 -4.78
N GLU A 312 8.05 18.70 -3.51
CA GLU A 312 9.10 19.47 -2.83
C GLU A 312 10.47 19.37 -3.53
N ALA A 313 10.77 18.28 -4.25
CA ALA A 313 12.03 18.18 -5.00
C ALA A 313 12.11 19.19 -6.16
N PHE A 314 10.98 19.47 -6.83
CA PHE A 314 10.91 20.54 -7.85
C PHE A 314 10.99 21.93 -7.22
N GLU A 315 10.39 22.13 -6.02
CA GLU A 315 10.55 23.37 -5.24
C GLU A 315 12.01 23.60 -4.82
N ASP A 316 12.69 22.57 -4.31
CA ASP A 316 14.10 22.59 -3.89
C ASP A 316 15.04 22.86 -5.09
N ALA A 317 14.71 22.35 -6.28
CA ALA A 317 15.42 22.63 -7.53
C ALA A 317 15.11 24.02 -8.14
N GLY A 318 13.98 24.64 -7.77
CA GLY A 318 13.56 25.96 -8.26
C GLY A 318 13.11 25.96 -9.73
N VAL A 319 12.53 24.86 -10.18
CA VAL A 319 11.96 24.66 -11.53
C VAL A 319 10.43 24.66 -11.49
N ASP A 320 9.77 24.65 -12.65
CA ASP A 320 8.32 24.54 -12.75
C ASP A 320 7.84 23.12 -12.34
N TYR A 321 6.61 23.01 -11.83
CA TYR A 321 6.03 21.72 -11.41
C TYR A 321 5.72 20.79 -12.60
N PRO A 322 5.83 19.47 -12.42
CA PRO A 322 5.46 18.50 -13.45
C PRO A 322 3.93 18.31 -13.53
N VAL A 323 3.48 17.65 -14.59
CA VAL A 323 2.18 16.93 -14.59
C VAL A 323 2.32 15.73 -13.66
N MET A 324 1.40 15.54 -12.70
CA MET A 324 1.63 14.58 -11.61
C MET A 324 0.40 13.76 -11.19
N THR A 325 0.63 12.50 -10.81
CA THR A 325 -0.34 11.69 -10.05
C THR A 325 0.14 11.48 -8.61
N GLY A 326 -0.78 11.44 -7.63
CA GLY A 326 -0.40 11.39 -6.20
C GLY A 326 -1.44 10.81 -5.22
N GLU A 327 -2.38 10.00 -5.70
CA GLU A 327 -3.51 9.41 -4.95
C GLU A 327 -4.43 10.43 -4.23
N ASP A 328 -5.49 9.97 -3.55
CA ASP A 328 -6.39 10.80 -2.75
C ASP A 328 -5.92 11.03 -1.30
N GLU A 329 -4.61 10.92 -1.02
CA GLU A 329 -4.04 11.32 0.27
C GLU A 329 -4.23 12.83 0.48
N MET A 330 -4.73 13.21 1.66
CA MET A 330 -5.05 14.60 2.01
C MET A 330 -3.84 15.53 1.99
N SER A 331 -2.63 15.02 2.20
CA SER A 331 -1.39 15.81 2.06
C SER A 331 -1.14 16.22 0.60
N PHE A 332 -1.29 15.29 -0.35
CA PHE A 332 -1.19 15.57 -1.79
C PHE A 332 -2.31 16.50 -2.26
N LEU A 333 -3.57 16.23 -1.90
CA LEU A 333 -4.69 17.08 -2.30
C LEU A 333 -4.53 18.54 -1.84
N ARG A 334 -3.97 18.75 -0.63
CA ARG A 334 -3.62 20.09 -0.13
C ARG A 334 -2.47 20.72 -0.90
N LYS A 335 -1.37 19.98 -1.12
CA LYS A 335 -0.21 20.46 -1.87
C LYS A 335 -0.59 20.79 -3.32
N TRP A 336 -1.51 20.05 -3.93
CA TRP A 336 -2.06 20.32 -5.26
C TRP A 336 -2.88 21.61 -5.30
N GLU A 337 -3.74 21.91 -4.31
CA GLU A 337 -4.39 23.24 -4.18
C GLU A 337 -3.37 24.37 -4.01
N ASP A 338 -2.41 24.21 -3.10
CA ASP A 338 -1.45 25.26 -2.75
C ASP A 338 -0.49 25.61 -3.90
N THR A 339 -0.17 24.63 -4.76
CA THR A 339 0.74 24.79 -5.90
C THR A 339 0.03 25.14 -7.20
N GLY A 340 -1.21 24.67 -7.40
CA GLY A 340 -1.92 24.77 -8.67
C GLY A 340 -1.27 23.96 -9.80
N LEU A 341 -0.56 22.87 -9.48
CA LEU A 341 0.02 21.96 -10.46
C LEU A 341 -1.06 21.24 -11.30
N THR A 342 -0.67 20.67 -12.43
CA THR A 342 -1.58 19.85 -13.26
C THR A 342 -1.60 18.44 -12.70
N GLY A 343 -2.65 18.09 -11.95
CA GLY A 343 -2.69 16.89 -11.13
C GLY A 343 -3.86 15.95 -11.41
N LEU A 344 -3.69 14.70 -10.99
CA LEU A 344 -4.76 13.72 -10.82
C LEU A 344 -4.53 12.95 -9.52
N ALA A 345 -5.58 12.76 -8.73
CA ALA A 345 -5.57 11.88 -7.57
C ALA A 345 -6.28 10.56 -7.94
N PRO A 346 -5.59 9.54 -8.49
CA PRO A 346 -6.16 8.20 -8.61
C PRO A 346 -6.64 7.69 -7.24
N VAL A 347 -7.53 6.69 -7.22
CA VAL A 347 -8.10 6.19 -5.96
C VAL A 347 -8.08 4.68 -5.94
N TYR A 348 -7.60 4.12 -4.83
CA TYR A 348 -7.85 2.73 -4.47
C TYR A 348 -8.66 2.72 -3.16
N SER A 349 -9.98 2.83 -3.30
CA SER A 349 -10.83 3.43 -2.26
C SER A 349 -10.74 2.77 -0.89
N ASN A 350 -10.50 3.56 0.17
CA ASN A 350 -10.48 3.05 1.54
C ASN A 350 -11.85 2.57 2.05
N PHE A 351 -12.96 3.04 1.47
CA PHE A 351 -14.30 2.58 1.85
C PHE A 351 -14.51 1.07 1.69
N GLN A 352 -13.69 0.40 0.85
CA GLN A 352 -13.73 -1.06 0.66
C GLN A 352 -13.55 -1.83 1.97
N TRP A 353 -12.88 -1.24 2.98
CA TRP A 353 -12.68 -1.85 4.28
C TRP A 353 -13.96 -2.00 5.11
N ARG A 354 -15.09 -1.37 4.71
CA ARG A 354 -16.42 -1.62 5.30
C ARG A 354 -17.09 -2.85 4.69
N THR A 355 -16.95 -3.02 3.38
CA THR A 355 -17.63 -4.02 2.56
C THR A 355 -17.49 -5.45 3.08
N PRO A 356 -16.32 -5.97 3.54
CA PRO A 356 -16.23 -7.35 4.01
C PRO A 356 -17.06 -7.62 5.27
N LEU A 357 -17.22 -6.64 6.18
CA LEU A 357 -18.08 -6.84 7.36
C LEU A 357 -19.57 -6.75 7.02
N LEU A 358 -19.93 -5.92 6.03
CA LEU A 358 -21.28 -5.85 5.49
C LEU A 358 -21.64 -7.08 4.64
N ALA A 359 -20.66 -7.67 3.94
CA ALA A 359 -20.80 -8.97 3.29
C ALA A 359 -21.04 -10.07 4.34
N VAL A 360 -20.31 -10.07 5.47
CA VAL A 360 -20.56 -10.97 6.61
C VAL A 360 -21.98 -10.82 7.18
N GLU A 361 -22.51 -9.59 7.27
CA GLU A 361 -23.92 -9.35 7.66
C GLU A 361 -24.91 -10.01 6.69
N GLN A 362 -24.74 -9.80 5.38
CA GLN A 362 -25.57 -10.41 4.32
C GLN A 362 -25.46 -11.95 4.30
N ILE A 363 -24.25 -12.49 4.47
CA ILE A 363 -23.99 -13.94 4.56
C ILE A 363 -24.75 -14.56 5.74
N PHE A 364 -24.71 -13.94 6.92
CA PHE A 364 -25.45 -14.46 8.08
C PHE A 364 -26.97 -14.21 7.99
N ALA A 365 -27.43 -13.25 7.18
CA ALA A 365 -28.83 -13.11 6.79
C ALA A 365 -29.28 -14.17 5.75
N GLY A 366 -28.35 -14.80 5.03
CA GLY A 366 -28.63 -15.73 3.94
C GLY A 366 -28.99 -15.04 2.63
N GLU A 367 -28.50 -13.81 2.42
CA GLU A 367 -28.74 -13.00 1.23
C GLU A 367 -27.69 -13.31 0.14
N GLU A 368 -28.12 -13.35 -1.13
CA GLU A 368 -27.18 -13.55 -2.25
C GLU A 368 -26.24 -12.34 -2.36
N ILE A 369 -24.93 -12.59 -2.49
CA ILE A 369 -23.89 -11.56 -2.64
C ILE A 369 -23.11 -11.76 -3.95
N PRO A 370 -22.45 -10.74 -4.51
CA PRO A 370 -21.55 -10.93 -5.66
C PRO A 370 -20.43 -11.93 -5.32
N THR A 371 -20.18 -12.88 -6.21
CA THR A 371 -19.03 -13.82 -6.09
C THR A 371 -17.72 -13.06 -6.25
N GLU A 372 -17.66 -12.17 -7.24
CA GLU A 372 -16.63 -11.14 -7.40
C GLU A 372 -17.31 -9.78 -7.20
N TRP A 373 -16.93 -9.06 -6.14
CA TRP A 373 -17.54 -7.80 -5.71
C TRP A 373 -16.65 -6.64 -6.15
N VAL A 374 -16.77 -6.28 -7.43
CA VAL A 374 -15.99 -5.18 -8.03
C VAL A 374 -16.58 -3.81 -7.64
N LEU A 375 -15.88 -3.10 -6.76
CA LEU A 375 -16.26 -1.80 -6.21
C LEU A 375 -15.96 -0.63 -7.17
N PRO A 376 -16.68 0.50 -7.06
CA PRO A 376 -16.40 1.72 -7.84
C PRO A 376 -14.97 2.23 -7.63
N GLN A 377 -14.22 2.36 -8.73
CA GLN A 377 -12.90 2.97 -8.76
C GLN A 377 -12.96 4.19 -9.69
N SER A 378 -12.65 5.37 -9.16
CA SER A 378 -12.63 6.63 -9.92
C SER A 378 -11.64 7.60 -9.29
N PRO A 379 -10.78 8.27 -10.06
CA PRO A 379 -9.94 9.35 -9.56
C PRO A 379 -10.74 10.50 -8.93
N ILE A 380 -10.04 11.42 -8.27
CA ILE A 380 -10.49 12.78 -7.98
C ILE A 380 -9.84 13.69 -9.02
N THR A 381 -10.67 14.39 -9.79
CA THR A 381 -10.22 15.36 -10.81
C THR A 381 -10.05 16.76 -10.22
N GLU A 382 -9.36 17.65 -10.95
CA GLU A 382 -9.24 19.08 -10.62
C GLU A 382 -10.61 19.73 -10.33
N GLY A 383 -11.66 19.30 -11.02
CA GLY A 383 -13.03 19.83 -10.83
C GLY A 383 -13.71 19.41 -9.53
N GLU A 384 -13.24 18.34 -8.88
CA GLU A 384 -13.82 17.75 -7.66
C GLU A 384 -12.93 17.99 -6.42
N ARG A 385 -11.64 18.27 -6.65
CA ARG A 385 -10.60 18.42 -5.63
C ARG A 385 -10.98 19.38 -4.49
N ALA A 386 -11.58 20.52 -4.81
CA ALA A 386 -12.02 21.50 -3.82
C ALA A 386 -13.17 21.00 -2.93
N ASP A 387 -14.06 20.15 -3.45
CA ASP A 387 -15.15 19.56 -2.69
C ASP A 387 -14.60 18.49 -1.73
N PHE A 388 -13.66 17.65 -2.19
CA PHE A 388 -12.98 16.66 -1.33
C PHE A 388 -12.10 17.27 -0.25
N LEU A 389 -11.43 18.40 -0.52
CA LEU A 389 -10.74 19.19 0.50
C LEU A 389 -11.72 19.75 1.55
N THR A 390 -12.93 20.13 1.13
CA THR A 390 -13.96 20.67 2.02
C THR A 390 -14.63 19.58 2.87
N SER A 391 -14.91 18.40 2.31
CA SER A 391 -15.51 17.29 3.06
C SER A 391 -14.57 16.67 4.10
N ASN A 392 -13.26 16.79 3.87
CA ASN A 392 -12.19 16.28 4.73
C ASN A 392 -11.51 17.38 5.57
N ASP A 393 -12.18 18.50 5.84
CA ASP A 393 -11.62 19.57 6.68
C ASP A 393 -11.24 19.04 8.09
N GLY A 394 -10.06 19.44 8.54
CA GLY A 394 -9.45 18.96 9.79
C GLY A 394 -8.93 17.52 9.77
N MET A 395 -9.03 16.77 8.66
CA MET A 395 -8.40 15.45 8.55
C MET A 395 -6.87 15.55 8.38
N PRO A 396 -6.08 14.67 9.01
CA PRO A 396 -4.62 14.70 9.02
C PRO A 396 -4.03 14.42 7.63
N ASP A 397 -2.71 14.59 7.49
CA ASP A 397 -2.00 14.42 6.22
C ASP A 397 -2.18 13.03 5.60
N GLY A 398 -1.77 11.96 6.28
CA GLY A 398 -1.95 10.57 5.81
C GLY A 398 -3.37 10.01 5.83
N HIS A 399 -4.41 10.85 5.79
CA HIS A 399 -5.80 10.42 5.59
C HIS A 399 -6.13 10.40 4.09
N TYR A 400 -7.10 9.59 3.68
CA TYR A 400 -7.49 9.42 2.27
C TYR A 400 -8.93 9.88 2.06
N ALA A 401 -9.15 10.69 1.03
CA ALA A 401 -10.38 11.46 0.88
C ALA A 401 -11.64 10.63 0.59
N LYS A 402 -11.52 9.45 -0.05
CA LYS A 402 -12.61 8.50 -0.28
C LYS A 402 -12.59 7.34 0.74
N PHE A 403 -12.46 7.68 2.03
CA PHE A 403 -12.52 6.70 3.13
C PHE A 403 -13.92 6.16 3.43
N GLY A 404 -14.98 6.94 3.17
CA GLY A 404 -16.37 6.47 3.23
C GLY A 404 -16.85 6.04 4.62
N GLY A 405 -16.52 6.80 5.68
CA GLY A 405 -16.95 6.56 7.06
C GLY A 405 -17.69 7.74 7.71
N GLU A 406 -18.18 8.69 6.92
CA GLU A 406 -18.84 9.93 7.34
C GLU A 406 -20.17 9.71 8.11
N ASP A 407 -20.78 8.54 7.93
CA ASP A 407 -22.02 8.08 8.59
C ASP A 407 -21.78 7.25 9.87
N LEU A 408 -20.52 6.91 10.18
CA LEU A 408 -20.17 5.98 11.25
C LEU A 408 -20.01 6.65 12.63
N PRO A 409 -20.17 5.92 13.76
CA PRO A 409 -20.33 6.50 15.10
C PRO A 409 -19.18 7.38 15.61
N GLY A 410 -17.95 7.12 15.18
CA GLY A 410 -16.75 7.87 15.56
C GLY A 410 -16.48 9.16 14.76
N TYR A 411 -17.31 9.50 13.76
CA TYR A 411 -16.99 10.59 12.84
C TYR A 411 -17.27 11.99 13.44
N PRO A 412 -16.37 12.98 13.25
CA PRO A 412 -15.06 12.89 12.59
C PRO A 412 -13.89 12.52 13.51
N GLN A 413 -14.07 12.49 14.84
CA GLN A 413 -12.96 12.50 15.80
C GLN A 413 -11.99 11.32 15.65
N VAL A 414 -12.49 10.11 15.40
CA VAL A 414 -11.66 8.90 15.34
C VAL A 414 -10.65 8.96 14.19
N TRP A 415 -11.04 9.51 13.03
CA TRP A 415 -10.15 9.73 11.89
C TRP A 415 -9.23 10.94 12.10
N GLN A 416 -9.76 12.05 12.66
CA GLN A 416 -8.97 13.24 12.98
C GLN A 416 -7.81 12.94 13.95
N GLU A 417 -8.07 12.09 14.95
CA GLU A 417 -7.07 11.67 15.95
C GLU A 417 -6.26 10.42 15.54
N ARG A 418 -6.56 9.82 14.37
CA ARG A 418 -6.04 8.51 13.90
C ARG A 418 -6.00 7.45 15.00
N VAL A 419 -7.14 7.23 15.66
CA VAL A 419 -7.22 6.24 16.74
C VAL A 419 -7.20 4.83 16.16
N ILE A 420 -5.98 4.28 16.01
CA ILE A 420 -5.76 2.87 15.68
C ILE A 420 -6.26 2.00 16.86
N PRO A 421 -7.23 1.08 16.64
CA PRO A 421 -7.82 0.22 17.67
C PRO A 421 -6.85 -0.72 18.39
#